data_AF-A0A161XQ04-F1
#
_entry.id   AF-A0A161XQ04-F1
#
_cell.length_a   1.000
_cell.length_b   1.000
_cell.length_c   1.000
_cell.angle_alpha   90.00
_cell.angle_beta   90.00
_cell.angle_gamma   90.00
#
_symmetry.space_group_name_H-M   'P 1'
#
loop_
_entity.id
_entity.type
_entity.pdbx_description
1 polymer ?
#
loop_
_entity_poly.entity_id
_entity_poly.type
_entity_poly.pdbx_seq_one_letter_code
_entity_poly.pdbx_strand_id
1 'polypeptide(L)'
;MALKTSVPKSLRGPIGLLSIIIALLGIVVGYIYLLFGLSLYFKLIPQMADTMTGGESLVVIVTGAALFAVGYAGWRGFNYFAY
;
A
#
# COMPACT_ATOMS: atom_id res chain seq x y z
N MET A 1 17.90 -14.82 -5.89
CA MET A 1 18.69 -15.36 -4.76
C MET A 1 19.94 -14.55 -4.41
N ALA A 2 20.41 -13.61 -5.24
CA ALA A 2 21.67 -12.88 -5.03
C ALA A 2 21.65 -11.74 -3.98
N LEU A 3 20.49 -11.13 -3.69
CA LEU A 3 20.39 -9.97 -2.79
C LEU A 3 20.58 -10.33 -1.31
N LYS A 4 20.00 -11.45 -0.84
CA LYS A 4 20.16 -11.90 0.56
C LYS A 4 21.61 -12.21 0.90
N THR A 5 22.39 -12.75 -0.03
CA THR A 5 23.82 -13.07 0.16
C THR A 5 24.73 -11.84 0.09
N SER A 6 24.31 -10.77 -0.58
CA SER A 6 25.06 -9.49 -0.64
C SER A 6 24.77 -8.56 0.54
N VAL A 7 23.71 -8.82 1.32
CA VAL A 7 23.42 -8.04 2.54
C VAL A 7 24.03 -8.72 3.79
N PRO A 8 24.84 -7.98 4.59
CA PRO A 8 25.39 -8.46 5.85
C PRO A 8 24.32 -9.04 6.78
N LYS A 9 24.62 -10.15 7.48
CA LYS A 9 23.65 -10.82 8.36
C LYS A 9 23.04 -9.90 9.42
N SER A 10 23.79 -8.93 9.93
CA SER A 10 23.34 -7.95 10.92
C SER A 10 22.26 -6.99 10.39
N LEU A 11 22.26 -6.66 9.10
CA LEU A 11 21.30 -5.72 8.49
C LEU A 11 19.99 -6.38 8.04
N ARG A 12 19.94 -7.72 7.96
CA ARG A 12 18.74 -8.46 7.50
C ARG A 12 17.56 -8.29 8.45
N GLY A 13 17.80 -8.25 9.76
CA GLY A 13 16.77 -8.02 10.78
C GLY A 13 16.11 -6.64 10.65
N PRO A 14 16.90 -5.54 10.69
CA PRO A 14 16.38 -4.19 10.47
C PRO A 14 15.65 -4.00 9.13
N ILE A 15 16.18 -4.57 8.04
CA ILE A 15 15.53 -4.49 6.71
C ILE A 15 14.21 -5.26 6.70
N GLY A 16 14.14 -6.43 7.33
CA GLY A 16 12.89 -7.14 7.54
C GLY A 16 11.87 -6.28 8.29
N LEU A 17 12.28 -5.67 9.41
CA LEU A 17 11.41 -4.82 10.22
C LEU A 17 10.90 -3.59 9.44
N LEU A 18 11.75 -2.92 8.67
CA LEU A 18 11.32 -1.82 7.79
C LEU A 18 10.35 -2.32 6.70
N SER A 19 10.59 -3.50 6.14
CA SER A 19 9.73 -4.07 5.11
C SER A 19 8.32 -4.37 5.63
N ILE A 20 8.19 -4.84 6.87
CA ILE A 20 6.86 -5.07 7.47
C ILE A 20 6.14 -3.78 7.84
N ILE A 21 6.86 -2.73 8.24
CA ILE A 21 6.28 -1.40 8.42
C ILE A 21 5.70 -0.90 7.09
N ILE A 22 6.46 -1.02 5.99
CA ILE A 22 6.00 -0.65 4.65
C ILE A 22 4.79 -1.50 4.25
N ALA A 23 4.79 -2.79 4.57
CA ALA A 23 3.66 -3.67 4.30
C ALA A 23 2.38 -3.19 4.98
N LEU A 24 2.46 -2.92 6.29
CA LEU A 24 1.32 -2.45 7.09
C LEU A 24 0.84 -1.09 6.62
N LEU A 25 1.74 -0.13 6.39
CA LEU A 25 1.36 1.19 5.91
C LEU A 25 0.71 1.13 4.52
N GLY A 26 1.27 0.36 3.59
CA GLY A 26 0.71 0.21 2.25
C GLY A 26 -0.70 -0.40 2.28
N ILE A 27 -0.93 -1.41 3.13
CA ILE A 27 -2.24 -2.04 3.29
C ILE A 27 -3.24 -1.09 3.95
N VAL A 28 -2.87 -0.43 5.06
CA VAL A 28 -3.79 0.44 5.81
C VAL A 28 -4.15 1.68 4.99
N VAL A 29 -3.15 2.38 4.45
CA VAL A 29 -3.39 3.59 3.67
C VAL A 29 -4.06 3.23 2.34
N GLY A 30 -3.64 2.14 1.70
CA GLY A 30 -4.29 1.63 0.49
C GLY A 30 -5.77 1.34 0.71
N TYR A 31 -6.12 0.65 1.79
CA TYR A 31 -7.51 0.35 2.16
C TYR A 31 -8.35 1.61 2.33
N ILE A 32 -7.84 2.61 3.05
CA ILE A 32 -8.53 3.89 3.26
C ILE A 32 -8.80 4.57 1.92
N TYR A 33 -7.78 4.69 1.07
CA TYR A 33 -7.91 5.33 -0.24
C TYR A 33 -8.89 4.58 -1.16
N LEU A 34 -8.86 3.25 -1.15
CA LEU A 34 -9.71 2.43 -2.01
C LEU A 34 -11.18 2.56 -1.59
N LEU A 35 -11.48 2.44 -0.29
CA LEU A 35 -12.85 2.63 0.21
C LEU A 35 -13.35 4.05 0.04
N PHE A 36 -12.50 5.05 0.31
CA PHE A 36 -12.88 6.44 0.13
C PHE A 36 -13.13 6.76 -1.35
N GLY A 37 -12.22 6.36 -2.23
CA GLY A 37 -12.36 6.53 -3.68
C GLY A 37 -13.58 5.82 -4.25
N LEU A 38 -13.88 4.60 -3.81
CA LEU A 38 -15.11 3.88 -4.19
C LEU A 38 -16.36 4.63 -3.72
N SER A 39 -16.35 5.13 -2.48
CA SER A 39 -17.46 5.89 -1.91
C SER A 39 -17.74 7.16 -2.70
N LEU A 40 -16.70 7.87 -3.15
CA LEU A 40 -16.83 9.04 -4.00
C LEU A 40 -17.31 8.68 -5.40
N TYR A 41 -16.71 7.66 -6.03
CA TYR A 41 -17.04 7.25 -7.39
C TYR A 41 -18.51 6.81 -7.53
N PHE A 42 -19.01 6.04 -6.57
CA PHE A 42 -20.40 5.58 -6.54
C PHE A 42 -21.35 6.58 -5.86
N LYS A 43 -20.87 7.75 -5.43
CA LYS A 43 -21.66 8.77 -4.72
C LYS A 43 -22.40 8.21 -3.50
N LEU A 44 -21.75 7.31 -2.75
CA LEU A 44 -22.32 6.64 -1.56
C LEU A 44 -22.49 7.60 -0.38
N ILE A 45 -21.80 8.75 -0.40
CA ILE A 45 -21.86 9.80 0.62
C ILE A 45 -22.51 11.04 -0.03
N PRO A 46 -23.81 11.31 0.20
CA PRO A 46 -24.52 12.40 -0.47
C PRO A 46 -23.90 13.78 -0.23
N GLN A 47 -23.31 14.02 0.96
CA GLN A 47 -22.65 15.29 1.26
C GLN A 47 -21.39 15.55 0.43
N MET A 48 -20.83 14.52 -0.20
CA MET A 48 -19.59 14.59 -0.97
C MET A 48 -19.80 14.31 -2.47
N ALA A 49 -21.05 14.20 -2.92
CA ALA A 49 -21.39 13.77 -4.29
C ALA A 49 -20.92 14.74 -5.40
N ASP A 50 -20.73 16.01 -5.04
CA ASP A 50 -20.27 17.08 -5.94
C ASP A 50 -18.85 17.56 -5.62
N THR A 51 -18.16 16.90 -4.68
CA THR A 51 -16.80 17.30 -4.26
C THR A 51 -15.74 16.92 -5.29
N MET A 52 -15.95 15.81 -6.01
CA MET A 52 -15.03 15.33 -7.03
C MET A 52 -15.81 14.75 -8.21
N THR A 53 -15.26 14.93 -9.41
CA THR A 53 -15.75 14.26 -10.60
C THR A 53 -15.44 12.75 -10.54
N GLY A 54 -16.17 11.95 -11.33
CA GLY A 54 -15.93 10.50 -11.40
C GLY A 54 -14.51 10.15 -11.86
N GLY A 55 -13.93 10.96 -12.75
CA GLY A 55 -12.54 10.80 -13.21
C GLY A 55 -11.53 11.01 -12.08
N GLU A 56 -11.71 12.05 -11.27
CA GLU A 56 -10.82 12.31 -10.13
C GLU A 56 -10.96 11.23 -9.04
N SER A 57 -12.18 10.70 -8.85
CA SER A 57 -12.42 9.60 -7.91
C SER A 57 -11.73 8.29 -8.35
N LEU A 58 -11.68 8.02 -9.66
CA LEU A 58 -10.91 6.90 -10.21
C LEU A 58 -9.40 7.03 -9.91
N VAL A 59 -8.85 8.25 -9.94
CA VAL A 59 -7.45 8.48 -9.59
C VAL A 59 -7.19 8.10 -8.12
N VAL A 60 -8.11 8.43 -7.21
CA VAL A 60 -8.01 8.03 -5.79
C VAL A 60 -8.03 6.51 -5.64
N ILE A 61 -8.94 5.83 -6.35
CA ILE A 61 -9.02 4.36 -6.34
C ILE A 61 -7.72 3.73 -6.85
N VAL A 62 -7.21 4.20 -7.99
CA VAL A 62 -5.96 3.70 -8.59
C VAL A 62 -4.78 3.95 -7.64
N THR A 63 -4.75 5.10 -6.97
CA THR A 63 -3.72 5.42 -5.96
C THR A 63 -3.80 4.43 -4.79
N GLY A 64 -5.00 4.13 -4.29
CA GLY A 64 -5.20 3.11 -3.25
C GLY A 64 -4.71 1.73 -3.68
N ALA A 65 -5.02 1.32 -4.91
CA ALA A 65 -4.56 0.06 -5.48
C ALA A 65 -3.02 0.01 -5.63
N ALA A 66 -2.39 1.11 -6.04
CA ALA A 66 -0.94 1.23 -6.10
C ALA A 66 -0.30 1.10 -4.71
N LEU A 67 -0.89 1.70 -3.67
CA LEU A 67 -0.43 1.56 -2.30
C LEU A 67 -0.55 0.13 -1.77
N PHE A 68 -1.61 -0.60 -2.16
CA PHE A 68 -1.69 -2.03 -1.88
C PHE A 68 -0.56 -2.82 -2.56
N ALA A 69 -0.20 -2.49 -3.80
CA ALA A 69 0.93 -3.12 -4.48
C ALA A 69 2.26 -2.86 -3.75
N VAL A 70 2.46 -1.64 -3.23
CA VAL A 70 3.60 -1.30 -2.37
C VAL A 70 3.56 -2.10 -1.06
N GLY A 71 2.39 -2.20 -0.42
CA GLY A 71 2.22 -3.01 0.79
C GLY A 71 2.55 -4.49 0.55
N TYR A 72 2.10 -5.05 -0.57
CA TYR A 72 2.43 -6.41 -1.00
C TYR A 72 3.93 -6.59 -1.25
N ALA A 73 4.59 -5.60 -1.86
CA ALA A 73 6.03 -5.61 -2.04
C ALA A 73 6.77 -5.58 -0.69
N GLY A 74 6.30 -4.78 0.27
CA GLY A 74 6.80 -4.78 1.66
C GLY A 74 6.65 -6.14 2.34
N TRP A 75 5.49 -6.79 2.19
CA TRP A 75 5.25 -8.13 2.71
C TRP A 75 6.20 -9.17 2.10
N ARG A 76 6.41 -9.11 0.78
CA ARG A 76 7.38 -9.95 0.07
C ARG A 76 8.81 -9.70 0.55
N GLY A 77 9.18 -8.44 0.80
CA GLY A 77 10.46 -8.04 1.35
C GLY A 77 10.69 -8.60 2.76
N PHE A 78 9.69 -8.48 3.63
CA PHE A 78 9.75 -9.06 4.98
C PHE A 78 9.99 -10.57 4.92
N ASN A 79 9.20 -11.29 4.13
CA ASN A 79 9.36 -12.74 3.99
C ASN A 79 10.71 -13.16 3.41
N TYR A 80 11.35 -12.29 2.61
CA TYR A 80 12.65 -12.57 2.01
C TYR A 80 13.83 -12.34 2.96
N PHE A 81 13.74 -11.31 3.82
CA PHE A 81 14.83 -10.90 4.69
C PHE A 81 14.73 -11.46 6.11
N ALA A 82 13.52 -11.65 6.64
CA ALA A 82 13.28 -12.16 7.99
C ALA A 82 13.29 -13.69 8.07
N TYR A 83 12.84 -14.38 7.01
CA TYR A 83 12.90 -15.83 6.84
C TYR A 83 13.92 -16.16 5.73
#